data_AF-A0A7Y2LZD2-F1
#
_entry.id   AF-A0A7Y2LZD2-F1
#
_cell.length_a   1.000
_cell.length_b   1.000
_cell.length_c   1.000
_cell.angle_alpha   90.00
_cell.angle_beta   90.00
_cell.angle_gamma   90.00
#
_symmetry.space_group_name_H-M   'P 1'
#
loop_
_entity.id
_entity.type
_entity.pdbx_description
1 polymer ?
#
loop_
_entity_poly.entity_id
_entity_poly.type
_entity_poly.pdbx_seq_one_letter_code
_entity_poly.pdbx_strand_id
1 'polypeptide(L)'
;MTGESIPDELPADLLTAFDDYERAILSNDLEALDAAFAPGPDTLRGDAAGLLVGHDVISAFRGVRGGVPPRTIERVEYRPLGDGVALLVSISRYVGGGTGLQTQVWQRIGGRWLITAAHVTPRAAAIDRSVWRTVGDPLWQGAWDGPLAGLTVAVKDLFAIKGYRIGAGNPAYLDSARPETTTAAAVSDLLRGGASLRGIARTDEFAYSIAGDNAHYGTPPNGALPGALPGGSSSGPASAVATGQADIGLATDTAGSVRVPASYQGLWGLRTTHGLVPRQGLLPLAQSFDSVGWLTRDGATLQRVVDWCLSYDGSESTEHVLGESGDDLPWRLFVPDEIVAAVEPDTRVAFDAFLARLAASDDAPRLARMPIGPLDDYFEPFRTVQGAEAWRNDGEWLRAHPGAVGAAVAERFRIASQITPGAEASARAALAPLRERLDHLVRDAVLVFPTVPGPAPMRTSQGERVDAVRQATLRMTTPAAIGGLPAVSVPLLTVESQLGPAPVGVCLVSRAGTDIALVRLARRLAALTADDPEDT
;
A
#
# COMPACT_ATOMS: atom_id res chain seq x y z
N MET A 1 -8.45 6.09 -38.73
CA MET A 1 -7.82 7.42 -38.84
C MET A 1 -8.65 8.27 -39.78
N THR A 2 -8.79 9.58 -39.52
CA THR A 2 -9.32 10.56 -40.49
C THR A 2 -8.14 11.13 -41.27
N GLY A 3 -8.17 11.07 -42.60
CA GLY A 3 -6.98 11.19 -43.48
C GLY A 3 -6.26 12.54 -43.57
N GLU A 4 -6.53 13.53 -42.70
CA GLU A 4 -5.93 14.87 -42.77
C GLU A 4 -4.76 15.08 -41.78
N SER A 5 -4.26 14.03 -41.12
CA SER A 5 -3.41 14.18 -39.92
C SER A 5 -2.15 13.31 -39.87
N ILE A 6 -1.75 12.70 -40.99
CA ILE A 6 -0.57 11.84 -41.11
C ILE A 6 0.51 12.60 -41.91
N PRO A 7 1.76 12.69 -41.44
CA PRO A 7 2.82 13.39 -42.17
C PRO A 7 3.19 12.67 -43.48
N ASP A 8 3.29 13.41 -44.58
CA ASP A 8 3.62 12.87 -45.90
C ASP A 8 5.01 12.17 -45.95
N GLU A 9 5.92 12.57 -45.08
CA GLU A 9 7.29 12.03 -45.00
C GLU A 9 7.39 10.73 -44.18
N LEU A 10 6.29 10.29 -43.56
CA LEU A 10 6.28 9.08 -42.74
C LEU A 10 6.44 7.82 -43.63
N PRO A 11 7.45 6.95 -43.39
CA PRO A 11 7.61 5.73 -44.16
C PRO A 11 6.37 4.82 -44.08
N ALA A 12 5.91 4.32 -45.22
CA ALA A 12 4.67 3.54 -45.31
C ALA A 12 4.72 2.24 -44.47
N ASP A 13 5.89 1.62 -44.37
CA ASP A 13 6.12 0.42 -43.55
C ASP A 13 6.09 0.74 -42.04
N LEU A 14 6.58 1.92 -41.63
CA LEU A 14 6.44 2.41 -40.25
C LEU A 14 4.99 2.76 -39.92
N LEU A 15 4.26 3.42 -40.83
CA LEU A 15 2.84 3.70 -40.65
C LEU A 15 2.02 2.41 -40.48
N THR A 16 2.31 1.39 -41.30
CA THR A 16 1.67 0.07 -41.18
C THR A 16 1.94 -0.54 -39.80
N ALA A 17 3.19 -0.51 -39.32
CA ALA A 17 3.55 -1.04 -38.00
C ALA A 17 2.84 -0.27 -36.86
N PHE A 18 2.72 1.06 -36.98
CA PHE A 18 1.99 1.89 -36.04
C PHE A 18 0.48 1.56 -36.03
N ASP A 19 -0.14 1.37 -37.19
CA ASP A 19 -1.55 1.03 -37.31
C ASP A 19 -1.88 -0.35 -36.77
N ASP A 20 -1.01 -1.33 -37.00
CA ASP A 20 -1.15 -2.67 -36.43
C ASP A 20 -1.04 -2.62 -34.90
N TYR A 21 -0.13 -1.81 -34.38
CA TYR A 21 -0.02 -1.57 -32.94
C TYR A 21 -1.28 -0.91 -32.35
N GLU A 22 -1.82 0.14 -32.97
CA GLU A 22 -3.06 0.78 -32.49
C GLU A 22 -4.28 -0.16 -32.59
N ARG A 23 -4.33 -1.01 -33.61
CA ARG A 23 -5.37 -2.03 -33.73
C ARG A 23 -5.28 -3.05 -32.59
N ALA A 24 -4.07 -3.52 -32.28
CA ALA A 24 -3.80 -4.41 -31.17
C ALA A 24 -4.19 -3.80 -29.82
N ILE A 25 -3.97 -2.49 -29.63
CA ILE A 25 -4.45 -1.76 -28.43
C ILE A 25 -5.98 -1.85 -28.31
N LEU A 26 -6.70 -1.57 -29.39
CA LEU A 26 -8.17 -1.50 -29.38
C LEU A 26 -8.82 -2.89 -29.27
N SER A 27 -8.20 -3.93 -29.81
CA SER A 27 -8.65 -5.32 -29.67
C SER A 27 -8.13 -6.01 -28.41
N ASN A 28 -7.28 -5.34 -27.62
CA ASN A 28 -6.58 -5.90 -26.48
C ASN A 28 -5.80 -7.19 -26.82
N ASP A 29 -5.14 -7.20 -27.99
CA ASP A 29 -4.32 -8.32 -28.46
C ASP A 29 -2.94 -8.26 -27.79
N LEU A 30 -2.80 -8.98 -26.68
CA LEU A 30 -1.59 -8.95 -25.86
C LEU A 30 -0.35 -9.48 -26.60
N GLU A 31 -0.51 -10.48 -27.47
CA GLU A 31 0.60 -11.07 -28.22
C GLU A 31 1.12 -10.09 -29.27
N ALA A 32 0.23 -9.45 -30.03
CA ALA A 32 0.61 -8.44 -31.02
C ALA A 32 1.24 -7.20 -30.35
N LEU A 33 0.71 -6.78 -29.20
CA LEU A 33 1.28 -5.66 -28.43
C LEU A 33 2.69 -5.99 -27.95
N ASP A 34 2.90 -7.19 -27.42
CA ASP A 34 4.18 -7.67 -26.94
C ASP A 34 5.23 -7.72 -28.07
N ALA A 35 4.84 -8.29 -29.20
CA ALA A 35 5.67 -8.40 -30.41
C ALA A 35 6.00 -7.06 -31.09
N ALA A 36 5.31 -5.98 -30.71
CA ALA A 36 5.58 -4.63 -31.22
C ALA A 36 6.72 -3.92 -30.46
N PHE A 37 7.13 -4.43 -29.29
CA PHE A 37 8.22 -3.86 -28.50
C PHE A 37 9.53 -4.58 -28.79
N ALA A 38 10.64 -3.85 -28.76
CA ALA A 38 11.96 -4.42 -28.95
C ALA A 38 12.29 -5.37 -27.78
N PRO A 39 12.85 -6.57 -28.05
CA PRO A 39 13.28 -7.48 -27.00
C PRO A 39 14.52 -6.93 -26.29
N GLY A 40 14.70 -7.32 -25.03
CA GLY A 40 15.91 -7.02 -24.26
C GLY A 40 15.69 -6.08 -23.07
N PRO A 41 16.77 -5.82 -22.31
CA PRO A 41 16.71 -5.11 -21.03
C PRO A 41 16.56 -3.59 -21.17
N ASP A 42 16.88 -3.02 -22.33
CA ASP A 42 16.95 -1.57 -22.51
C ASP A 42 15.64 -0.93 -23.01
N THR A 43 14.61 -1.74 -23.27
CA THR A 43 13.33 -1.25 -23.78
C THR A 43 12.54 -0.54 -22.69
N LEU A 44 12.05 0.67 -22.98
CA LEU A 44 11.42 1.55 -21.99
C LEU A 44 9.93 1.74 -22.23
N ARG A 45 9.15 1.79 -21.17
CA ARG A 45 7.75 2.21 -21.24
C ARG A 45 7.31 2.94 -19.98
N GLY A 46 6.89 4.20 -20.13
CA GLY A 46 6.40 5.03 -19.03
C GLY A 46 4.96 5.51 -19.20
N ASP A 47 4.32 5.81 -18.08
CA ASP A 47 3.07 6.57 -17.99
C ASP A 47 3.00 7.30 -16.63
N ALA A 48 1.83 7.82 -16.27
CA ALA A 48 1.63 8.52 -14.99
C ALA A 48 1.88 7.65 -13.75
N ALA A 49 1.93 6.32 -13.88
CA ALA A 49 2.24 5.40 -12.79
C ALA A 49 3.75 5.09 -12.66
N GLY A 50 4.60 5.62 -13.54
CA GLY A 50 6.06 5.49 -13.49
C GLY A 50 6.68 4.90 -14.77
N LEU A 51 7.95 4.48 -14.66
CA LEU A 51 8.76 3.94 -15.75
C LEU A 51 8.97 2.44 -15.58
N LEU A 52 8.77 1.67 -16.65
CA LEU A 52 9.15 0.27 -16.76
C LEU A 52 10.37 0.13 -17.68
N VAL A 53 11.33 -0.70 -17.29
CA VAL A 53 12.58 -0.96 -18.00
C VAL A 53 12.72 -2.46 -18.26
N GLY A 54 12.93 -2.84 -19.51
CA GLY A 54 13.04 -4.21 -19.98
C GLY A 54 11.74 -4.75 -20.60
N HIS A 55 11.87 -5.49 -21.70
CA HIS A 55 10.76 -6.07 -22.45
C HIS A 55 9.87 -6.95 -21.56
N ASP A 56 10.45 -7.90 -20.82
CA ASP A 56 9.69 -8.83 -19.96
C ASP A 56 8.83 -8.10 -18.90
N VAL A 57 9.33 -6.99 -18.34
CA VAL A 57 8.61 -6.18 -17.35
C VAL A 57 7.40 -5.50 -18.00
N ILE A 58 7.55 -5.04 -19.25
CA ILE A 58 6.48 -4.43 -20.05
C ILE A 58 5.43 -5.48 -20.44
N SER A 59 5.86 -6.66 -20.88
CA SER A 59 4.99 -7.80 -21.23
C SER A 59 4.13 -8.20 -20.04
N ALA A 60 4.77 -8.36 -18.88
CA ALA A 60 4.09 -8.70 -17.64
C ALA A 60 3.05 -7.63 -17.29
N PHE A 61 3.44 -6.34 -17.31
CA PHE A 61 2.52 -5.23 -17.01
C PHE A 61 1.28 -5.23 -17.91
N ARG A 62 1.40 -5.59 -19.19
CA ARG A 62 0.26 -5.62 -20.12
C ARG A 62 -0.74 -6.72 -19.80
N GLY A 63 -0.26 -7.89 -19.37
CA GLY A 63 -1.12 -9.02 -18.99
C GLY A 63 -2.12 -8.70 -17.88
N VAL A 64 -1.85 -7.69 -17.04
CA VAL A 64 -2.72 -7.25 -15.94
C VAL A 64 -3.54 -6.01 -16.26
N ARG A 65 -3.29 -5.32 -17.39
CA ARG A 65 -4.02 -4.11 -17.73
C ARG A 65 -5.33 -4.47 -18.45
N GLY A 66 -6.43 -3.82 -18.04
CA GLY A 66 -7.67 -3.86 -18.81
C GLY A 66 -7.55 -3.16 -20.16
N GLY A 67 -8.52 -3.40 -21.04
CA GLY A 67 -8.59 -2.77 -22.35
C GLY A 67 -8.61 -1.24 -22.29
N VAL A 68 -8.15 -0.60 -23.37
CA VAL A 68 -8.15 0.86 -23.48
C VAL A 68 -9.55 1.35 -23.88
N PRO A 69 -10.09 2.41 -23.25
CA PRO A 69 -11.37 2.97 -23.66
C PRO A 69 -11.37 3.35 -25.15
N PRO A 70 -12.51 3.18 -25.86
CA PRO A 70 -12.59 3.48 -27.29
C PRO A 70 -12.06 4.88 -27.63
N ARG A 71 -11.16 4.94 -28.61
CA ARG A 71 -10.49 6.16 -29.06
C ARG A 71 -10.14 6.09 -30.55
N THR A 72 -9.84 7.25 -31.14
CA THR A 72 -9.31 7.38 -32.50
C THR A 72 -8.05 8.21 -32.49
N ILE A 73 -7.07 7.87 -33.32
CA ILE A 73 -5.91 8.74 -33.57
C ILE A 73 -6.36 9.94 -34.41
N GLU A 74 -6.15 11.13 -33.87
CA GLU A 74 -6.51 12.42 -34.48
C GLU A 74 -5.31 13.10 -35.13
N ARG A 75 -4.09 12.84 -34.64
CA ARG A 75 -2.86 13.42 -35.18
C ARG A 75 -1.68 12.51 -34.92
N VAL A 76 -0.75 12.47 -35.86
CA VAL A 76 0.57 11.85 -35.70
C VAL A 76 1.62 12.88 -36.11
N GLU A 77 2.60 13.11 -35.24
CA GLU A 77 3.83 13.82 -35.56
C GLU A 77 4.95 12.80 -35.80
N TYR A 78 5.75 13.04 -36.83
CA TYR A 78 6.89 12.21 -37.21
C TYR A 78 8.18 13.03 -37.16
N ARG A 79 9.23 12.48 -36.54
CA ARG A 79 10.59 13.02 -36.62
C ARG A 79 11.59 11.89 -36.88
N PRO A 80 12.35 11.89 -37.98
CA PRO A 80 13.47 10.98 -38.12
C PRO A 80 14.55 11.36 -37.10
N LEU A 81 15.08 10.36 -36.38
CA LEU A 81 16.18 10.55 -35.43
C LEU A 81 17.51 10.01 -35.98
N GLY A 82 17.45 9.14 -36.98
CA GLY A 82 18.60 8.54 -37.66
C GLY A 82 18.15 7.45 -38.63
N ASP A 83 19.10 6.80 -39.29
CA ASP A 83 18.82 5.70 -40.22
C ASP A 83 18.09 4.56 -39.50
N GLY A 84 16.85 4.29 -39.90
CA GLY A 84 16.02 3.27 -39.26
C GLY A 84 15.61 3.60 -37.82
N VAL A 85 15.63 4.88 -37.42
CA VAL A 85 15.15 5.34 -36.11
C VAL A 85 14.21 6.53 -36.27
N ALA A 86 13.03 6.45 -35.68
CA ALA A 86 12.00 7.46 -35.81
C ALA A 86 11.30 7.72 -34.47
N LEU A 87 10.91 8.97 -34.25
CA LEU A 87 10.01 9.37 -33.19
C LEU A 87 8.61 9.57 -33.79
N LEU A 88 7.62 8.91 -33.20
CA LEU A 88 6.19 9.18 -33.43
C LEU A 88 5.57 9.78 -32.18
N VAL A 89 4.85 10.88 -32.31
CA VAL A 89 3.98 11.42 -31.26
C VAL A 89 2.56 11.43 -31.77
N SER A 90 1.70 10.57 -31.24
CA SER A 90 0.30 10.49 -31.63
C SER A 90 -0.62 11.10 -30.58
N ILE A 91 -1.66 11.78 -31.04
CA ILE A 91 -2.74 12.32 -30.20
C ILE A 91 -3.99 11.51 -30.47
N SER A 92 -4.55 10.94 -29.41
CA SER A 92 -5.80 10.20 -29.44
C SER A 92 -6.96 11.07 -28.96
N ARG A 93 -8.14 10.90 -29.54
CA ARG A 93 -9.41 11.42 -29.04
C ARG A 93 -10.30 10.29 -28.56
N TYR A 94 -10.77 10.37 -27.32
CA TYR A 94 -11.59 9.33 -26.72
C TYR A 94 -13.09 9.57 -26.97
N VAL A 95 -13.86 8.50 -27.17
CA VAL A 95 -15.32 8.59 -27.37
C VAL A 95 -16.00 9.24 -26.17
N GLY A 96 -15.54 8.95 -24.95
CA GLY A 96 -16.03 9.57 -23.72
C GLY A 96 -15.58 11.03 -23.50
N GLY A 97 -14.91 11.65 -24.47
CA GLY A 97 -14.30 12.98 -24.37
C GLY A 97 -12.85 12.95 -23.87
N GLY A 98 -12.11 14.04 -24.10
CA GLY A 98 -10.69 14.19 -23.73
C GLY A 98 -9.71 13.59 -24.75
N THR A 99 -8.43 13.92 -24.56
CA THR A 99 -7.33 13.50 -25.44
C THR A 99 -6.27 12.72 -24.68
N GLY A 100 -5.59 11.81 -25.36
CA GLY A 100 -4.37 11.16 -24.88
C GLY A 100 -3.21 11.45 -25.81
N LEU A 101 -2.00 11.24 -25.31
CA LEU A 101 -0.76 11.43 -26.04
C LEU A 101 0.10 10.17 -25.92
N GLN A 102 0.73 9.76 -27.01
CA GLN A 102 1.64 8.63 -27.04
C GLN A 102 2.89 9.04 -27.81
N THR A 103 4.02 9.06 -27.12
CA THR A 103 5.35 9.30 -27.69
C THR A 103 6.06 7.96 -27.80
N GLN A 104 6.53 7.61 -28.98
CA GLN A 104 7.21 6.33 -29.26
C GLN A 104 8.46 6.54 -30.07
N VAL A 105 9.56 5.93 -29.64
CA VAL A 105 10.75 5.73 -30.46
C VAL A 105 10.64 4.37 -31.10
N TRP A 106 10.67 4.35 -32.43
CA TRP A 106 10.64 3.17 -33.27
C TRP A 106 12.02 2.98 -33.89
N GLN A 107 12.51 1.75 -33.85
CA GLN A 107 13.79 1.36 -34.46
C GLN A 107 13.61 0.14 -35.36
N ARG A 108 14.32 0.14 -36.48
CA ARG A 108 14.35 -0.99 -37.40
C ARG A 108 15.32 -2.06 -36.89
N ILE A 109 14.79 -3.16 -36.37
CA ILE A 109 15.54 -4.29 -35.80
C ILE A 109 15.12 -5.55 -36.55
N GLY A 110 16.09 -6.28 -37.12
CA GLY A 110 15.79 -7.49 -37.90
C GLY A 110 14.86 -7.24 -39.09
N GLY A 111 14.90 -6.04 -39.68
CA GLY A 111 14.05 -5.64 -40.81
C GLY A 111 12.64 -5.14 -40.43
N ARG A 112 12.24 -5.23 -39.16
CA ARG A 112 10.93 -4.79 -38.64
C ARG A 112 11.06 -3.51 -37.81
N TRP A 113 10.03 -2.67 -37.82
CA TRP A 113 9.93 -1.54 -36.89
C TRP A 113 9.42 -2.02 -35.54
N LEU A 114 10.20 -1.80 -34.49
CA LEU A 114 9.86 -2.14 -33.11
C LEU A 114 9.98 -0.91 -32.22
N ILE A 115 9.12 -0.82 -31.21
CA ILE A 115 9.13 0.25 -30.21
C ILE A 115 10.23 -0.04 -29.19
N THR A 116 11.21 0.86 -29.08
CA THR A 116 12.30 0.77 -28.09
C THR A 116 12.05 1.65 -26.87
N ALA A 117 11.27 2.72 -27.02
CA ALA A 117 10.81 3.55 -25.92
C ALA A 117 9.39 4.05 -26.16
N ALA A 118 8.55 4.03 -25.14
CA ALA A 118 7.20 4.61 -25.20
C ALA A 118 6.84 5.40 -23.94
N HIS A 119 6.24 6.58 -24.10
CA HIS A 119 5.53 7.26 -23.03
C HIS A 119 4.07 7.42 -23.46
N VAL A 120 3.15 6.88 -22.67
CA VAL A 120 1.71 7.02 -22.88
C VAL A 120 1.10 7.90 -21.79
N THR A 121 0.60 9.06 -22.17
CA THR A 121 -0.30 9.86 -21.34
C THR A 121 -1.73 9.55 -21.78
N PRO A 122 -2.49 8.69 -21.08
CA PRO A 122 -3.89 8.47 -21.44
C PRO A 122 -4.69 9.76 -21.27
N ARG A 123 -5.98 9.73 -21.62
CA ARG A 123 -6.91 10.78 -21.16
C ARG A 123 -6.71 10.98 -19.65
N ALA A 124 -6.55 12.25 -19.25
CA ALA A 124 -6.53 12.63 -17.84
C ALA A 124 -7.71 11.98 -17.11
N ALA A 125 -7.41 11.03 -16.23
CA ALA A 125 -8.40 10.46 -15.36
C ALA A 125 -8.75 11.54 -14.34
N ALA A 126 -10.04 11.92 -14.25
CA ALA A 126 -10.48 12.83 -13.21
C ALA A 126 -10.18 12.27 -11.81
N ILE A 127 -10.22 10.94 -11.69
CA ILE A 127 -10.03 10.18 -10.45
C ILE A 127 -9.46 8.80 -10.82
N ASP A 128 -8.36 8.36 -10.20
CA ASP A 128 -7.96 6.95 -10.21
C ASP A 128 -8.90 6.15 -9.31
N ARG A 129 -9.76 5.33 -9.92
CA ARG A 129 -10.79 4.56 -9.21
C ARG A 129 -10.25 3.35 -8.44
N SER A 130 -9.01 2.96 -8.72
CA SER A 130 -8.31 1.97 -7.90
C SER A 130 -7.90 2.60 -6.57
N VAL A 131 -7.48 3.87 -6.54
CA VAL A 131 -7.17 4.61 -5.31
C VAL A 131 -8.43 5.08 -4.60
N TRP A 132 -9.36 5.70 -5.31
CA TRP A 132 -10.50 6.42 -4.71
C TRP A 132 -11.84 5.78 -5.07
N ARG A 133 -12.70 5.64 -4.05
CA ARG A 133 -14.14 5.45 -4.28
C ARG A 133 -14.82 6.80 -4.58
N THR A 134 -14.52 7.80 -3.77
CA THR A 134 -15.06 9.16 -3.87
C THR A 134 -13.96 10.14 -3.54
N VAL A 135 -13.85 11.24 -4.28
CA VAL A 135 -12.87 12.30 -4.01
C VAL A 135 -13.50 13.66 -4.30
N GLY A 136 -13.07 14.68 -3.57
CA GLY A 136 -13.46 16.09 -3.73
C GLY A 136 -12.29 17.02 -3.37
N ASP A 137 -12.53 18.34 -3.43
CA ASP A 137 -11.49 19.35 -3.15
C ASP A 137 -11.97 20.49 -2.23
N PRO A 138 -12.10 20.23 -0.92
CA PRO A 138 -12.14 18.92 -0.28
C PRO A 138 -13.52 18.23 -0.46
N LEU A 139 -13.59 16.91 -0.23
CA LEU A 139 -14.86 16.20 -0.11
C LEU A 139 -15.62 16.63 1.16
N TRP A 140 -14.88 16.89 2.24
CA TRP A 140 -15.41 17.43 3.48
C TRP A 140 -14.38 18.38 4.11
N GLN A 141 -14.80 19.60 4.42
CA GLN A 141 -13.95 20.61 5.05
C GLN A 141 -13.81 20.32 6.55
N GLY A 142 -12.58 20.31 7.05
CA GLY A 142 -12.28 20.27 8.50
C GLY A 142 -12.52 21.61 9.18
N ALA A 143 -12.16 21.70 10.46
CA ALA A 143 -12.07 22.97 11.17
C ALA A 143 -11.18 23.97 10.40
N TRP A 144 -11.47 25.25 10.52
CA TRP A 144 -10.72 26.30 9.81
C TRP A 144 -9.31 26.49 10.36
N ASP A 145 -9.11 26.13 11.63
CA ASP A 145 -7.86 26.18 12.37
C ASP A 145 -7.60 24.82 13.07
N GLY A 146 -6.43 24.72 13.70
CA GLY A 146 -5.98 23.52 14.39
C GLY A 146 -4.60 23.05 13.92
N PRO A 147 -3.99 22.10 14.66
CA PRO A 147 -2.62 21.66 14.40
C PRO A 147 -2.45 20.89 13.07
N LEU A 148 -3.54 20.45 12.46
CA LEU A 148 -3.58 19.73 11.19
C LEU A 148 -4.19 20.58 10.04
N ALA A 149 -4.43 21.88 10.28
CA ALA A 149 -4.92 22.78 9.25
C ALA A 149 -4.03 22.77 8.00
N GLY A 150 -4.69 22.74 6.83
CA GLY A 150 -4.04 22.67 5.53
C GLY A 150 -3.63 21.26 5.08
N LEU A 151 -3.77 20.24 5.93
CA LEU A 151 -3.51 18.85 5.54
C LEU A 151 -4.76 18.20 4.96
N THR A 152 -4.55 17.26 4.04
CA THR A 152 -5.60 16.49 3.36
C THR A 152 -5.58 15.01 3.74
N VAL A 153 -6.76 14.39 3.85
CA VAL A 153 -6.91 13.01 4.34
C VAL A 153 -7.53 12.09 3.28
N ALA A 154 -6.87 10.95 3.04
CA ALA A 154 -7.42 9.78 2.36
C ALA A 154 -7.96 8.80 3.40
N VAL A 155 -9.29 8.62 3.47
CA VAL A 155 -9.92 7.74 4.47
C VAL A 155 -10.18 6.37 3.87
N LYS A 156 -9.64 5.30 4.48
CA LYS A 156 -9.96 3.92 4.08
C LYS A 156 -11.47 3.66 4.09
N ASP A 157 -11.98 2.96 3.08
CA ASP A 157 -13.41 2.66 2.88
C ASP A 157 -13.99 1.60 3.85
N LEU A 158 -13.67 1.76 5.14
CA LEU A 158 -14.18 1.02 6.29
C LEU A 158 -14.65 1.95 7.42
N PHE A 159 -14.26 3.23 7.37
CA PHE A 159 -14.69 4.22 8.34
C PHE A 159 -16.01 4.86 7.90
N ALA A 160 -16.95 4.94 8.82
CA ALA A 160 -18.21 5.64 8.64
C ALA A 160 -17.96 7.13 8.41
N ILE A 161 -18.63 7.68 7.41
CA ILE A 161 -18.66 9.12 7.15
C ILE A 161 -20.12 9.47 6.91
N LYS A 162 -20.64 10.40 7.70
CA LYS A 162 -22.05 10.79 7.64
C LYS A 162 -22.49 11.10 6.21
N GLY A 163 -23.56 10.45 5.77
CA GLY A 163 -24.14 10.61 4.44
C GLY A 163 -23.53 9.70 3.35
N TYR A 164 -22.45 8.98 3.65
CA TYR A 164 -21.81 8.02 2.75
C TYR A 164 -22.04 6.59 3.23
N ARG A 165 -22.10 5.64 2.30
CA ARG A 165 -22.14 4.21 2.59
C ARG A 165 -20.72 3.69 2.80
N ILE A 166 -20.53 2.69 3.65
CA ILE A 166 -19.27 1.93 3.70
C ILE A 166 -19.23 0.96 2.51
N GLY A 167 -18.15 0.99 1.75
CA GLY A 167 -18.01 0.12 0.58
C GLY A 167 -17.21 -1.17 0.82
N ALA A 168 -16.37 -1.24 1.84
CA ALA A 168 -15.58 -2.44 2.20
C ALA A 168 -14.77 -3.04 1.04
N GLY A 169 -14.45 -2.25 0.00
CA GLY A 169 -13.79 -2.76 -1.20
C GLY A 169 -14.65 -3.75 -2.01
N ASN A 170 -15.97 -3.81 -1.81
CA ASN A 170 -16.88 -4.72 -2.51
C ASN A 170 -18.09 -3.97 -3.09
N PRO A 171 -18.39 -4.09 -4.40
CA PRO A 171 -19.50 -3.38 -5.03
C PRO A 171 -20.88 -3.85 -4.54
N ALA A 172 -21.09 -5.16 -4.36
CA ALA A 172 -22.36 -5.68 -3.85
C ALA A 172 -22.61 -5.25 -2.40
N TYR A 173 -21.57 -5.20 -1.58
CA TYR A 173 -21.66 -4.71 -0.21
C TYR A 173 -22.06 -3.24 -0.20
N LEU A 174 -21.35 -2.41 -0.99
CA LEU A 174 -21.66 -0.99 -1.17
C LEU A 174 -23.10 -0.73 -1.64
N ASP A 175 -23.60 -1.54 -2.57
CA ASP A 175 -24.96 -1.41 -3.10
C ASP A 175 -26.02 -1.76 -2.05
N SER A 176 -25.75 -2.77 -1.21
CA SER A 176 -26.62 -3.19 -0.11
C SER A 176 -26.53 -2.30 1.14
N ALA A 177 -25.43 -1.55 1.30
CA ALA A 177 -25.15 -0.72 2.47
C ALA A 177 -26.06 0.52 2.52
N ARG A 178 -26.39 0.94 3.74
CA ARG A 178 -27.12 2.19 4.00
C ARG A 178 -26.12 3.33 4.24
N PRO A 179 -26.46 4.58 3.87
CA PRO A 179 -25.65 5.72 4.25
C PRO A 179 -25.51 5.82 5.76
N GLU A 180 -24.30 6.07 6.24
CA GLU A 180 -23.99 6.23 7.65
C GLU A 180 -24.62 7.50 8.21
N THR A 181 -25.16 7.43 9.42
CA THR A 181 -25.80 8.57 10.10
C THR A 181 -24.82 9.40 10.91
N THR A 182 -23.64 8.85 11.21
CA THR A 182 -22.57 9.46 11.99
C THR A 182 -21.23 9.27 11.29
N THR A 183 -20.26 10.09 11.66
CA THR A 183 -18.87 9.97 11.20
C THR A 183 -18.06 9.27 12.29
N ALA A 184 -17.19 8.33 11.90
CA ALA A 184 -16.34 7.59 12.82
C ALA A 184 -15.44 8.55 13.62
N ALA A 185 -15.22 8.26 14.90
CA ALA A 185 -14.46 9.12 15.80
C ALA A 185 -13.05 9.44 15.27
N ALA A 186 -12.33 8.45 14.73
CA ALA A 186 -11.01 8.65 14.14
C ALA A 186 -11.01 9.63 12.93
N VAL A 187 -12.12 9.72 12.20
CA VAL A 187 -12.29 10.70 11.11
C VAL A 187 -12.62 12.07 11.71
N SER A 188 -13.49 12.12 12.72
CA SER A 188 -13.86 13.35 13.44
C SER A 188 -12.66 13.99 14.14
N ASP A 189 -11.74 13.21 14.73
CA ASP A 189 -10.50 13.70 15.37
C ASP A 189 -9.65 14.50 14.36
N LEU A 190 -9.45 13.96 13.15
CA LEU A 190 -8.71 14.63 12.08
C LEU A 190 -9.41 15.92 11.60
N LEU A 191 -10.73 15.85 11.42
CA LEU A 191 -11.53 17.02 11.01
C LEU A 191 -11.49 18.13 12.06
N ARG A 192 -11.59 17.79 13.36
CA ARG A 192 -11.47 18.75 14.47
C ARG A 192 -10.08 19.36 14.57
N GLY A 193 -9.04 18.62 14.16
CA GLY A 193 -7.67 19.15 14.08
C GLY A 193 -7.42 20.09 12.90
N GLY A 194 -8.40 20.29 12.01
CA GLY A 194 -8.32 21.17 10.84
C GLY A 194 -7.94 20.46 9.53
N ALA A 195 -7.69 19.14 9.56
CA ALA A 195 -7.44 18.39 8.33
C ALA A 195 -8.74 18.24 7.53
N SER A 196 -8.66 18.33 6.20
CA SER A 196 -9.83 18.20 5.33
C SER A 196 -9.84 16.84 4.62
N LEU A 197 -11.01 16.23 4.48
CA LEU A 197 -11.12 14.96 3.76
C LEU A 197 -10.98 15.21 2.27
N ARG A 198 -9.93 14.66 1.68
CA ARG A 198 -9.78 14.60 0.22
C ARG A 198 -10.78 13.61 -0.36
N GLY A 199 -10.93 12.45 0.28
CA GLY A 199 -11.83 11.43 -0.23
C GLY A 199 -11.87 10.15 0.58
N ILE A 200 -12.69 9.23 0.08
CA ILE A 200 -12.80 7.86 0.56
C ILE A 200 -12.01 6.97 -0.38
N ALA A 201 -10.93 6.39 0.13
CA ALA A 201 -9.96 5.60 -0.59
C ALA A 201 -10.27 4.09 -0.47
N ARG A 202 -10.00 3.35 -1.54
CA ARG A 202 -10.26 1.91 -1.63
C ARG A 202 -9.43 1.11 -0.64
N THR A 203 -9.90 -0.10 -0.39
CA THR A 203 -9.28 -1.09 0.49
C THR A 203 -9.33 -2.44 -0.21
N ASP A 204 -8.48 -3.37 0.21
CA ASP A 204 -8.71 -4.78 -0.06
C ASP A 204 -10.07 -5.16 0.51
N GLU A 205 -10.75 -6.07 -0.17
CA GLU A 205 -12.12 -6.49 0.14
C GLU A 205 -12.24 -7.00 1.59
N PHE A 206 -13.15 -6.39 2.36
CA PHE A 206 -13.36 -6.59 3.81
C PHE A 206 -12.09 -6.44 4.68
N ALA A 207 -11.07 -5.75 4.16
CA ALA A 207 -9.73 -5.74 4.72
C ALA A 207 -9.07 -7.13 4.90
N TYR A 208 -9.63 -8.19 4.31
CA TYR A 208 -9.18 -9.57 4.58
C TYR A 208 -8.03 -10.03 3.66
N SER A 209 -7.09 -9.12 3.40
CA SER A 209 -5.88 -9.33 2.61
C SER A 209 -4.78 -8.33 3.04
N ILE A 210 -3.56 -8.57 2.56
CA ILE A 210 -2.40 -7.68 2.76
C ILE A 210 -1.64 -7.36 1.45
N ALA A 211 -2.18 -7.82 0.31
CA ALA A 211 -1.51 -7.67 -0.97
C ALA A 211 -1.74 -6.28 -1.58
N GLY A 212 -2.91 -5.68 -1.34
CA GLY A 212 -3.23 -4.38 -1.89
C GLY A 212 -3.97 -4.41 -3.23
N ASP A 213 -4.31 -5.60 -3.74
CA ASP A 213 -5.11 -5.79 -4.94
C ASP A 213 -6.61 -5.99 -4.59
N ASN A 214 -7.47 -5.57 -5.52
CA ASN A 214 -8.91 -5.72 -5.37
C ASN A 214 -9.49 -6.27 -6.68
N ALA A 215 -10.17 -7.42 -6.60
CA ALA A 215 -10.73 -8.09 -7.78
C ALA A 215 -11.78 -7.25 -8.54
N HIS A 216 -12.42 -6.29 -7.87
CA HIS A 216 -13.49 -5.46 -8.44
C HIS A 216 -13.00 -4.10 -8.92
N TYR A 217 -12.05 -3.50 -8.21
CA TYR A 217 -11.60 -2.13 -8.43
C TYR A 217 -10.16 -2.02 -8.95
N GLY A 218 -9.47 -3.14 -9.12
CA GLY A 218 -8.08 -3.19 -9.56
C GLY A 218 -7.09 -2.86 -8.44
N THR A 219 -5.85 -2.58 -8.83
CA THR A 219 -4.72 -2.41 -7.90
C THR A 219 -4.18 -0.97 -7.92
N PRO A 220 -4.27 -0.22 -6.81
CA PRO A 220 -3.68 1.11 -6.64
C PRO A 220 -2.19 1.16 -6.99
N PRO A 221 -1.69 2.21 -7.66
CA PRO A 221 -0.26 2.38 -7.97
C PRO A 221 0.60 2.29 -6.69
N ASN A 222 1.72 1.58 -6.77
CA ASN A 222 2.76 1.72 -5.76
C ASN A 222 3.59 2.97 -6.11
N GLY A 223 3.55 3.99 -5.25
CA GLY A 223 4.19 5.28 -5.54
C GLY A 223 5.72 5.26 -5.49
N ALA A 224 6.32 4.27 -4.81
CA ALA A 224 7.78 4.15 -4.69
C ALA A 224 8.39 3.14 -5.67
N LEU A 225 7.62 2.12 -6.08
CA LEU A 225 8.08 1.07 -6.99
C LEU A 225 7.04 0.77 -8.07
N PRO A 226 7.05 1.52 -9.19
CA PRO A 226 6.14 1.31 -10.31
C PRO A 226 6.09 -0.15 -10.78
N GLY A 227 4.88 -0.70 -10.94
CA GLY A 227 4.67 -2.11 -11.32
C GLY A 227 4.60 -3.09 -10.14
N ALA A 228 4.94 -2.66 -8.93
CA ALA A 228 4.79 -3.47 -7.72
C ALA A 228 3.40 -3.39 -7.11
N LEU A 229 3.09 -4.35 -6.24
CA LEU A 229 1.92 -4.30 -5.38
C LEU A 229 2.05 -3.14 -4.37
N PRO A 230 0.95 -2.42 -4.07
CA PRO A 230 0.97 -1.33 -3.10
C PRO A 230 1.04 -1.81 -1.65
N GLY A 231 0.81 -3.10 -1.39
CA GLY A 231 0.54 -3.62 -0.04
C GLY A 231 -0.86 -3.26 0.43
N GLY A 232 -1.36 -3.98 1.43
CA GLY A 232 -2.75 -3.86 1.86
C GLY A 232 -2.97 -4.23 3.34
N SER A 233 -4.19 -4.13 3.83
CA SER A 233 -5.41 -3.79 3.08
C SER A 233 -5.65 -2.30 2.87
N SER A 234 -4.84 -1.42 3.46
CA SER A 234 -4.98 0.04 3.32
C SER A 234 -4.30 0.59 2.06
N SER A 235 -4.49 -0.11 0.93
CA SER A 235 -3.82 0.15 -0.34
C SER A 235 -4.16 1.52 -0.93
N GLY A 236 -5.44 1.89 -0.99
CA GLY A 236 -5.88 3.20 -1.47
C GLY A 236 -5.29 4.37 -0.66
N PRO A 237 -5.45 4.41 0.68
CA PRO A 237 -4.84 5.44 1.51
C PRO A 237 -3.31 5.55 1.33
N ALA A 238 -2.60 4.42 1.28
CA ALA A 238 -1.15 4.42 1.09
C ALA A 238 -0.75 5.01 -0.27
N SER A 239 -1.39 4.54 -1.35
CA SER A 239 -1.13 5.03 -2.70
C SER A 239 -1.49 6.51 -2.86
N ALA A 240 -2.57 6.97 -2.23
CA ALA A 240 -2.93 8.40 -2.21
C ALA A 240 -1.83 9.25 -1.56
N VAL A 241 -1.26 8.79 -0.44
CA VAL A 241 -0.17 9.49 0.25
C VAL A 241 1.13 9.45 -0.54
N ALA A 242 1.53 8.27 -1.03
CA ALA A 242 2.78 8.06 -1.76
C ALA A 242 2.82 8.82 -3.09
N THR A 243 1.67 8.96 -3.77
CA THR A 243 1.56 9.72 -5.03
C THR A 243 1.24 11.20 -4.82
N GLY A 244 1.23 11.70 -3.58
CA GLY A 244 1.01 13.11 -3.27
C GLY A 244 -0.43 13.60 -3.43
N GLN A 245 -1.41 12.70 -3.54
CA GLN A 245 -2.83 13.04 -3.65
C GLN A 245 -3.49 13.35 -2.30
N ALA A 246 -2.88 12.93 -1.19
CA ALA A 246 -3.27 13.28 0.17
C ALA A 246 -2.04 13.37 1.07
N ASP A 247 -2.14 14.03 2.22
CA ASP A 247 -1.05 14.14 3.20
C ASP A 247 -1.08 13.02 4.24
N ILE A 248 -2.28 12.59 4.61
CA ILE A 248 -2.54 11.61 5.65
C ILE A 248 -3.41 10.49 5.07
N GLY A 249 -2.99 9.24 5.24
CA GLY A 249 -3.82 8.07 5.00
C GLY A 249 -4.38 7.55 6.31
N LEU A 250 -5.68 7.67 6.55
CA LEU A 250 -6.35 7.04 7.70
C LEU A 250 -6.66 5.59 7.36
N ALA A 251 -6.17 4.67 8.17
CA ALA A 251 -6.05 3.26 7.85
C ALA A 251 -6.35 2.36 9.05
N THR A 252 -6.40 1.05 8.80
CA THR A 252 -6.54 0.03 9.85
C THR A 252 -5.45 -1.03 9.72
N ASP A 253 -5.02 -1.58 10.85
CA ASP A 253 -4.04 -2.64 10.97
C ASP A 253 -4.61 -3.78 11.83
N THR A 254 -4.84 -4.94 11.22
CA THR A 254 -5.21 -6.17 11.93
C THR A 254 -4.02 -7.13 11.99
N ALA A 255 -3.33 -7.28 10.86
CA ALA A 255 -2.18 -8.16 10.68
C ALA A 255 -1.04 -7.46 9.89
N GLY A 256 -0.91 -6.14 9.99
CA GLY A 256 0.05 -5.35 9.22
C GLY A 256 -0.55 -4.41 8.18
N SER A 257 -1.88 -4.21 8.17
CA SER A 257 -2.55 -3.45 7.10
C SER A 257 -2.28 -1.93 7.08
N VAL A 258 -1.51 -1.41 8.03
CA VAL A 258 -0.84 -0.09 7.93
C VAL A 258 0.63 -0.29 7.60
N ARG A 259 1.32 -1.16 8.33
CA ARG A 259 2.78 -1.33 8.25
C ARG A 259 3.28 -1.90 6.92
N VAL A 260 2.57 -2.85 6.34
CA VAL A 260 2.91 -3.49 5.05
C VAL A 260 2.86 -2.47 3.90
N PRO A 261 1.73 -1.75 3.66
CA PRO A 261 1.73 -0.74 2.61
C PRO A 261 2.67 0.42 2.92
N ALA A 262 2.92 0.75 4.19
CA ALA A 262 3.93 1.75 4.54
C ALA A 262 5.33 1.34 4.05
N SER A 263 5.74 0.12 4.40
CA SER A 263 7.03 -0.45 3.98
C SER A 263 7.17 -0.51 2.46
N TYR A 264 6.17 -1.06 1.76
CA TYR A 264 6.22 -1.25 0.31
C TYR A 264 6.21 0.04 -0.50
N GLN A 265 5.70 1.14 0.06
CA GLN A 265 5.59 2.43 -0.64
C GLN A 265 6.51 3.51 -0.09
N GLY A 266 7.47 3.16 0.77
CA GLY A 266 8.43 4.13 1.30
C GLY A 266 7.78 5.19 2.19
N LEU A 267 6.78 4.82 2.99
CA LEU A 267 6.03 5.71 3.87
C LEU A 267 6.31 5.43 5.35
N TRP A 268 5.99 6.41 6.18
CA TRP A 268 5.83 6.22 7.62
C TRP A 268 4.44 5.66 7.90
N GLY A 269 4.34 4.59 8.70
CA GLY A 269 3.07 3.97 9.04
C GLY A 269 2.97 3.54 10.50
N LEU A 270 2.05 4.11 11.26
CA LEU A 270 1.81 3.75 12.67
C LEU A 270 0.55 2.90 12.82
N ARG A 271 0.71 1.68 13.34
CA ARG A 271 -0.34 0.94 14.05
C ARG A 271 -0.37 1.44 15.49
N THR A 272 -1.52 1.90 15.98
CA THR A 272 -1.61 2.33 17.38
C THR A 272 -1.70 1.15 18.34
N THR A 273 -1.49 1.43 19.62
CA THR A 273 -1.95 0.59 20.72
C THR A 273 -3.40 0.17 20.49
N HIS A 274 -3.70 -1.12 20.68
CA HIS A 274 -5.04 -1.64 20.45
C HIS A 274 -6.04 -1.00 21.41
N GLY A 275 -7.13 -0.47 20.85
CA GLY A 275 -8.17 0.22 21.62
C GLY A 275 -7.86 1.68 21.99
N LEU A 276 -6.67 2.21 21.68
CA LEU A 276 -6.32 3.60 22.00
C LEU A 276 -7.16 4.62 21.21
N VAL A 277 -7.28 4.41 19.90
CA VAL A 277 -8.15 5.19 19.02
C VAL A 277 -9.54 4.52 18.98
N PRO A 278 -10.64 5.27 19.13
CA PRO A 278 -11.98 4.69 19.12
C PRO A 278 -12.31 4.08 17.76
N ARG A 279 -12.94 2.91 17.77
CA ARG A 279 -13.33 2.14 16.57
C ARG A 279 -14.81 2.25 16.25
N GLN A 280 -15.53 3.13 16.93
CA GLN A 280 -16.93 3.43 16.67
C GLN A 280 -17.08 3.96 15.24
N GLY A 281 -17.97 3.33 14.47
CA GLY A 281 -18.14 3.61 13.04
C GLY A 281 -17.10 2.93 12.15
N LEU A 282 -16.31 1.98 12.65
CA LEU A 282 -15.45 1.14 11.80
C LEU A 282 -16.16 -0.18 11.46
N LEU A 283 -16.16 -0.57 10.19
CA LEU A 283 -16.51 -1.95 9.80
C LEU A 283 -15.38 -2.90 10.23
N PRO A 284 -15.64 -3.83 11.17
CA PRO A 284 -14.59 -4.65 11.76
C PRO A 284 -14.21 -5.84 10.89
N LEU A 285 -12.93 -6.22 10.92
CA LEU A 285 -12.47 -7.52 10.42
C LEU A 285 -12.34 -8.51 11.58
N ALA A 286 -11.55 -8.15 12.58
CA ALA A 286 -11.34 -8.93 13.80
C ALA A 286 -11.09 -7.99 14.97
N GLN A 287 -12.15 -7.65 15.70
CA GLN A 287 -12.17 -6.69 16.79
C GLN A 287 -11.11 -6.95 17.86
N SER A 288 -10.69 -8.19 18.06
CA SER A 288 -9.60 -8.51 19.01
C SER A 288 -8.25 -7.95 18.59
N PHE A 289 -8.06 -7.60 17.31
CA PHE A 289 -6.77 -7.21 16.74
C PHE A 289 -6.81 -5.92 15.93
N ASP A 290 -7.99 -5.50 15.45
CA ASP A 290 -8.18 -4.28 14.66
C ASP A 290 -7.73 -3.04 15.43
N SER A 291 -6.74 -2.32 14.89
CA SER A 291 -6.27 -1.02 15.38
C SER A 291 -6.35 0.01 14.27
N VAL A 292 -6.65 1.26 14.63
CA VAL A 292 -6.56 2.39 13.71
C VAL A 292 -5.10 2.79 13.55
N GLY A 293 -4.76 3.42 12.44
CA GLY A 293 -3.43 3.92 12.20
C GLY A 293 -3.38 4.95 11.09
N TRP A 294 -2.19 5.53 10.92
CA TRP A 294 -1.95 6.59 9.96
C TRP A 294 -0.74 6.29 9.09
N LEU A 295 -0.83 6.75 7.85
CA LEU A 295 0.23 6.72 6.84
C LEU A 295 0.59 8.15 6.44
N THR A 296 1.88 8.47 6.37
CA THR A 296 2.36 9.80 5.95
C THR A 296 3.69 9.65 5.18
N ARG A 297 4.08 10.68 4.42
CA ARG A 297 5.36 10.68 3.70
C ARG A 297 6.56 10.89 4.63
N ASP A 298 6.36 11.57 5.75
CA ASP A 298 7.44 11.97 6.64
C ASP A 298 7.04 11.88 8.13
N GLY A 299 8.03 11.63 8.98
CA GLY A 299 7.82 11.48 10.41
C GLY A 299 7.34 12.76 11.12
N ALA A 300 7.59 13.96 10.57
CA ALA A 300 7.13 15.21 11.19
C ALA A 300 5.61 15.39 11.03
N THR A 301 5.08 15.04 9.86
CA THR A 301 3.64 14.99 9.61
C THR A 301 2.99 13.90 10.49
N LEU A 302 3.58 12.70 10.57
CA LEU A 302 3.08 11.66 11.48
C LEU A 302 3.06 12.14 12.94
N GLN A 303 4.13 12.83 13.39
CA GLN A 303 4.21 13.39 14.75
C GLN A 303 3.05 14.36 15.01
N ARG A 304 2.79 15.30 14.10
CA ARG A 304 1.65 16.23 14.23
C ARG A 304 0.32 15.51 14.38
N VAL A 305 0.11 14.45 13.59
CA VAL A 305 -1.12 13.64 13.65
C VAL A 305 -1.26 12.97 15.01
N VAL A 306 -0.22 12.32 15.52
CA VAL A 306 -0.31 11.61 16.81
C VAL A 306 -0.35 12.56 18.00
N ASP A 307 0.36 13.69 17.95
CA ASP A 307 0.31 14.73 18.99
C ASP A 307 -1.10 15.29 19.14
N TRP A 308 -1.87 15.37 18.05
CA TRP A 308 -3.27 15.78 18.10
C TRP A 308 -4.22 14.62 18.40
N CYS A 309 -4.29 13.62 17.51
CA CYS A 309 -5.31 12.57 17.55
C CYS A 309 -5.18 11.61 18.74
N LEU A 310 -4.04 11.62 19.46
CA LEU A 310 -3.84 10.84 20.69
C LEU A 310 -3.74 11.72 21.95
N SER A 311 -3.97 13.03 21.84
CA SER A 311 -4.07 13.94 22.99
C SER A 311 -5.48 13.95 23.59
N TYR A 312 -5.57 14.48 24.81
CA TYR A 312 -6.86 14.71 25.49
C TYR A 312 -7.79 15.63 24.68
N ASP A 313 -7.26 16.70 24.10
CA ASP A 313 -8.04 17.71 23.39
C ASP A 313 -8.45 17.26 21.98
N GLY A 314 -7.62 16.40 21.36
CA GLY A 314 -7.81 15.99 19.98
C GLY A 314 -8.57 14.68 19.80
N SER A 315 -8.64 13.81 20.81
CA SER A 315 -9.31 12.50 20.70
C SER A 315 -10.69 12.47 21.35
N GLU A 316 -11.66 11.89 20.65
CA GLU A 316 -12.96 11.49 21.24
C GLU A 316 -12.86 10.21 22.12
N SER A 317 -11.65 9.70 22.36
CA SER A 317 -11.41 8.54 23.23
C SER A 317 -11.62 8.87 24.71
N THR A 318 -12.55 8.17 25.36
CA THR A 318 -12.88 8.37 26.78
C THR A 318 -12.21 7.39 27.73
N GLU A 319 -11.53 6.35 27.23
CA GLU A 319 -11.10 5.20 28.05
C GLU A 319 -9.58 5.11 28.29
N HIS A 320 -8.73 5.66 27.41
CA HIS A 320 -7.28 5.49 27.50
C HIS A 320 -6.47 6.69 26.97
N VAL A 321 -6.52 7.84 27.64
CA VAL A 321 -5.72 9.04 27.25
C VAL A 321 -4.25 8.94 27.72
N LEU A 322 -3.61 7.80 27.51
CA LEU A 322 -2.17 7.64 27.75
C LEU A 322 -1.47 7.32 26.42
N GLY A 323 -1.52 8.26 25.48
CA GLY A 323 -0.56 8.38 24.39
C GLY A 323 0.59 9.31 24.74
N GLU A 324 0.37 10.25 25.67
CA GLU A 324 1.40 11.09 26.27
C GLU A 324 2.27 10.24 27.21
N SER A 325 3.21 9.46 26.67
CA SER A 325 4.41 9.26 27.46
C SER A 325 5.15 10.59 27.42
N GLY A 326 4.93 11.40 28.47
CA GLY A 326 5.77 12.57 28.76
C GLY A 326 7.24 12.18 28.85
N ASP A 327 7.50 10.90 29.15
CA ASP A 327 8.81 10.28 29.10
C ASP A 327 9.10 9.65 27.73
N ASP A 328 10.35 9.79 27.28
CA ASP A 328 10.84 9.10 26.10
C ASP A 328 11.05 7.59 26.37
N LEU A 329 10.94 6.81 25.31
CA LEU A 329 11.23 5.37 25.34
C LEU A 329 12.72 5.10 25.59
N PRO A 330 13.06 3.95 26.21
CA PRO A 330 14.45 3.58 26.42
C PRO A 330 15.21 3.48 25.09
N TRP A 331 16.43 4.00 25.06
CA TRP A 331 17.34 3.88 23.92
C TRP A 331 18.06 2.52 23.92
N ARG A 332 17.24 1.47 23.97
CA ARG A 332 17.61 0.05 24.00
C ARG A 332 16.74 -0.70 23.02
N LEU A 333 17.38 -1.35 22.05
CA LEU A 333 16.71 -1.99 20.94
C LEU A 333 16.96 -3.50 20.96
N PHE A 334 15.90 -4.27 20.79
CA PHE A 334 15.97 -5.73 20.69
C PHE A 334 15.64 -6.19 19.28
N VAL A 335 16.49 -7.07 18.73
CA VAL A 335 16.33 -7.65 17.40
C VAL A 335 15.78 -9.08 17.55
N PRO A 336 14.53 -9.35 17.13
CA PRO A 336 13.94 -10.68 17.18
C PRO A 336 14.62 -11.66 16.21
N ASP A 337 15.20 -12.75 16.74
CA ASP A 337 15.93 -13.71 15.92
C ASP A 337 15.06 -14.41 14.89
N GLU A 338 13.84 -14.78 15.27
CA GLU A 338 12.91 -15.50 14.41
C GLU A 338 12.40 -14.63 13.26
N ILE A 339 12.30 -13.32 13.47
CA ILE A 339 11.94 -12.37 12.40
C ILE A 339 13.10 -12.20 11.43
N VAL A 340 14.33 -12.02 11.93
CA VAL A 340 15.51 -11.92 11.06
C VAL A 340 15.74 -13.22 10.28
N ALA A 341 15.40 -14.37 10.86
CA ALA A 341 15.45 -15.66 10.16
C ALA A 341 14.44 -15.73 8.99
N ALA A 342 13.31 -15.03 9.08
CA ALA A 342 12.24 -15.04 8.08
C ALA A 342 12.42 -14.02 6.94
N VAL A 343 13.36 -13.06 7.05
CA VAL A 343 13.62 -12.09 5.97
C VAL A 343 14.40 -12.71 4.81
N GLU A 344 14.15 -12.20 3.61
CA GLU A 344 14.89 -12.57 2.40
C GLU A 344 16.37 -12.15 2.51
N PRO A 345 17.29 -12.85 1.82
CA PRO A 345 18.73 -12.62 1.96
C PRO A 345 19.15 -11.16 1.77
N ASP A 346 18.69 -10.50 0.70
CA ASP A 346 19.11 -9.12 0.39
C ASP A 346 18.56 -8.11 1.42
N THR A 347 17.36 -8.37 1.95
CA THR A 347 16.81 -7.57 3.05
C THR A 347 17.56 -7.80 4.35
N ARG A 348 18.03 -9.02 4.61
CA ARG A 348 18.90 -9.30 5.76
C ARG A 348 20.21 -8.53 5.66
N VAL A 349 20.85 -8.54 4.49
CA VAL A 349 22.10 -7.80 4.25
C VAL A 349 21.89 -6.30 4.48
N ALA A 350 20.83 -5.73 3.89
CA ALA A 350 20.50 -4.31 4.09
C ALA A 350 20.21 -3.98 5.57
N PHE A 351 19.51 -4.86 6.28
CA PHE A 351 19.21 -4.68 7.70
C PHE A 351 20.45 -4.80 8.59
N ASP A 352 21.32 -5.77 8.35
CA ASP A 352 22.57 -5.92 9.09
C ASP A 352 23.49 -4.70 8.87
N ALA A 353 23.55 -4.16 7.64
CA ALA A 353 24.24 -2.91 7.33
C ALA A 353 23.64 -1.71 8.09
N PHE A 354 22.30 -1.61 8.14
CA PHE A 354 21.60 -0.61 8.92
C PHE A 354 21.94 -0.70 10.42
N LEU A 355 21.93 -1.90 11.01
CA LEU A 355 22.31 -2.09 12.41
C LEU A 355 23.77 -1.72 12.66
N ALA A 356 24.67 -2.02 11.72
CA ALA A 356 26.08 -1.65 11.82
C ALA A 356 26.28 -0.13 11.79
N ARG A 357 25.60 0.61 10.89
CA ARG A 357 25.61 2.08 10.87
C ARG A 357 25.11 2.66 12.18
N LEU A 358 23.99 2.13 12.68
CA LEU A 358 23.40 2.58 13.94
C LEU A 358 24.35 2.35 15.14
N ALA A 359 25.02 1.20 15.19
CA ALA A 359 26.01 0.88 16.22
C ALA A 359 27.28 1.75 16.14
N ALA A 360 27.59 2.29 14.96
CA ALA A 360 28.72 3.19 14.73
C ALA A 360 28.39 4.67 14.94
N SER A 361 27.11 5.03 15.09
CA SER A 361 26.68 6.42 15.30
C SER A 361 27.12 6.97 16.66
N ASP A 362 27.29 8.30 16.75
CA ASP A 362 27.67 9.00 17.99
C ASP A 362 26.66 8.83 19.13
N ASP A 363 25.45 8.38 18.81
CA ASP A 363 24.33 8.16 19.73
C ASP A 363 23.80 6.72 19.59
N ALA A 364 24.71 5.74 19.59
CA ALA A 364 24.37 4.34 19.39
C ALA A 364 23.44 3.79 20.50
N PRO A 365 22.32 3.13 20.15
CA PRO A 365 21.47 2.45 21.13
C PRO A 365 22.12 1.17 21.65
N ARG A 366 21.66 0.72 22.83
CA ARG A 366 22.03 -0.61 23.33
C ARG A 366 21.28 -1.68 22.52
N LEU A 367 21.99 -2.35 21.61
CA LEU A 367 21.46 -3.40 20.75
C LEU A 367 21.68 -4.79 21.37
N ALA A 368 20.64 -5.63 21.34
CA ALA A 368 20.76 -7.05 21.66
C ALA A 368 19.83 -7.90 20.81
N ARG A 369 20.22 -9.13 20.49
CA ARG A 369 19.34 -10.12 19.86
C ARG A 369 18.56 -10.85 20.95
N MET A 370 17.26 -11.00 20.76
CA MET A 370 16.37 -11.59 21.76
C MET A 370 15.32 -12.47 21.07
N PRO A 371 15.11 -13.72 21.53
CA PRO A 371 14.12 -14.59 20.92
C PRO A 371 12.70 -14.17 21.32
N ILE A 372 11.79 -14.15 20.35
CA ILE A 372 10.35 -13.99 20.61
C ILE A 372 9.62 -15.33 20.59
N GLY A 373 10.26 -16.42 20.17
CA GLY A 373 9.63 -17.72 19.98
C GLY A 373 9.16 -17.93 18.54
N PRO A 374 8.80 -19.18 18.17
CA PRO A 374 8.44 -19.53 16.80
C PRO A 374 7.28 -18.68 16.27
N LEU A 375 7.44 -18.13 15.06
CA LEU A 375 6.42 -17.24 14.49
C LEU A 375 5.09 -17.95 14.20
N ASP A 376 5.12 -19.26 13.94
CA ASP A 376 3.93 -20.05 13.65
C ASP A 376 3.03 -20.20 14.91
N ASP A 377 3.63 -20.23 16.11
CA ASP A 377 2.91 -20.25 17.39
C ASP A 377 2.04 -18.99 17.57
N TYR A 378 2.47 -17.86 17.00
CA TYR A 378 1.68 -16.63 16.95
C TYR A 378 0.65 -16.68 15.82
N PHE A 379 1.10 -17.07 14.62
CA PHE A 379 0.35 -16.91 13.40
C PHE A 379 -0.88 -17.82 13.32
N GLU A 380 -0.76 -19.11 13.63
CA GLU A 380 -1.86 -20.06 13.46
C GLU A 380 -3.05 -19.77 14.41
N PRO A 381 -2.83 -19.56 15.72
CA PRO A 381 -3.92 -19.19 16.62
C PRO A 381 -4.52 -17.82 16.29
N PHE A 382 -3.70 -16.84 15.90
CA PHE A 382 -4.18 -15.54 15.44
C PHE A 382 -5.13 -15.68 14.25
N ARG A 383 -4.76 -16.46 13.23
CA ARG A 383 -5.59 -16.69 12.04
C ARG A 383 -6.92 -17.35 12.38
N THR A 384 -6.93 -18.23 13.38
CA THR A 384 -8.14 -18.89 13.87
C THR A 384 -9.07 -17.89 14.54
N VAL A 385 -8.56 -17.05 15.45
CA VAL A 385 -9.38 -16.02 16.12
C VAL A 385 -9.87 -14.98 15.12
N GLN A 386 -8.99 -14.50 14.23
CA GLN A 386 -9.32 -13.55 13.18
C GLN A 386 -10.42 -14.08 12.25
N GLY A 387 -10.32 -15.34 11.83
CA GLY A 387 -11.34 -15.97 10.98
C GLY A 387 -12.69 -16.09 11.70
N ALA A 388 -12.69 -16.53 12.96
CA ALA A 388 -13.92 -16.65 13.73
C ALA A 388 -14.66 -15.30 13.87
N GLU A 389 -13.92 -14.22 14.12
CA GLU A 389 -14.47 -12.87 14.20
C GLU A 389 -14.96 -12.36 12.84
N ALA A 390 -14.15 -12.51 11.79
CA ALA A 390 -14.53 -12.11 10.43
C ALA A 390 -15.82 -12.80 9.98
N TRP A 391 -15.96 -14.11 10.25
CA TRP A 391 -17.18 -14.84 9.93
C TRP A 391 -18.38 -14.40 10.75
N ARG A 392 -18.20 -14.04 12.02
CA ARG A 392 -19.29 -13.47 12.83
C ARG A 392 -19.75 -12.11 12.30
N ASN A 393 -18.82 -11.29 11.79
CA ASN A 393 -19.13 -9.96 11.30
C ASN A 393 -19.92 -10.00 9.98
N ASP A 394 -19.45 -10.77 8.99
CA ASP A 394 -19.98 -10.70 7.62
C ASP A 394 -20.55 -12.02 7.08
N GLY A 395 -20.51 -13.11 7.86
CA GLY A 395 -20.92 -14.44 7.40
C GLY A 395 -22.39 -14.56 7.00
N GLU A 396 -23.30 -13.80 7.62
CA GLU A 396 -24.70 -13.73 7.18
C GLU A 396 -24.82 -13.04 5.82
N TRP A 397 -24.17 -11.89 5.65
CA TRP A 397 -24.16 -11.15 4.40
C TRP A 397 -23.59 -11.99 3.25
N LEU A 398 -22.49 -12.72 3.49
CA LEU A 398 -21.88 -13.61 2.51
C LEU A 398 -22.80 -14.76 2.08
N ARG A 399 -23.59 -15.32 3.00
CA ARG A 399 -24.60 -16.35 2.64
C ARG A 399 -25.72 -15.78 1.77
N ALA A 400 -26.11 -14.53 2.00
CA ALA A 400 -27.13 -13.84 1.21
C ALA A 400 -26.62 -13.39 -0.18
N HIS A 401 -25.30 -13.28 -0.36
CA HIS A 401 -24.68 -12.80 -1.60
C HIS A 401 -23.63 -13.79 -2.13
N PRO A 402 -24.03 -15.01 -2.54
CA PRO A 402 -23.09 -16.02 -3.02
C PRO A 402 -22.33 -15.53 -4.26
N GLY A 403 -21.01 -15.68 -4.26
CA GLY A 403 -20.15 -15.26 -5.38
C GLY A 403 -19.87 -13.75 -5.44
N ALA A 404 -20.29 -12.96 -4.44
CA ALA A 404 -20.06 -11.52 -4.43
C ALA A 404 -18.61 -11.11 -4.09
N VAL A 405 -17.80 -12.03 -3.55
CA VAL A 405 -16.41 -11.78 -3.15
C VAL A 405 -15.40 -12.42 -4.11
N GLY A 406 -14.21 -11.83 -4.22
CA GLY A 406 -13.12 -12.36 -5.02
C GLY A 406 -12.63 -13.71 -4.51
N ALA A 407 -12.10 -14.56 -5.40
CA ALA A 407 -11.77 -15.97 -5.09
C ALA A 407 -10.87 -16.15 -3.85
N ALA A 408 -9.84 -15.31 -3.69
CA ALA A 408 -8.94 -15.39 -2.54
C ALA A 408 -9.62 -15.03 -1.21
N VAL A 409 -10.55 -14.07 -1.22
CA VAL A 409 -11.31 -13.67 -0.02
C VAL A 409 -12.43 -14.68 0.26
N ALA A 410 -13.08 -15.20 -0.79
CA ALA A 410 -14.05 -16.29 -0.70
C ALA A 410 -13.46 -17.52 0.01
N GLU A 411 -12.25 -17.93 -0.36
CA GLU A 411 -11.56 -19.07 0.26
C GLU A 411 -11.26 -18.82 1.75
N ARG A 412 -10.85 -17.59 2.11
CA ARG A 412 -10.62 -17.23 3.51
C ARG A 412 -11.91 -17.28 4.34
N PHE A 413 -13.02 -16.76 3.81
CA PHE A 413 -14.32 -16.85 4.49
C PHE A 413 -14.87 -18.29 4.52
N ARG A 414 -14.60 -19.10 3.50
CA ARG A 414 -14.92 -20.54 3.51
C ARG A 414 -14.23 -21.24 4.67
N ILE A 415 -12.92 -21.03 4.84
CA ILE A 415 -12.17 -21.55 5.98
C ILE A 415 -12.73 -20.99 7.30
N ALA A 416 -12.96 -19.67 7.37
CA ALA A 416 -13.49 -19.00 8.55
C ALA A 416 -14.85 -19.57 9.00
N SER A 417 -15.71 -19.94 8.05
CA SER A 417 -17.03 -20.51 8.33
C SER A 417 -17.00 -21.87 9.04
N GLN A 418 -15.85 -22.55 9.01
CA GLN A 418 -15.64 -23.88 9.61
C GLN A 418 -15.05 -23.80 11.03
N ILE A 419 -14.68 -22.60 11.51
CA ILE A 419 -14.06 -22.43 12.82
C ILE A 419 -15.13 -22.57 13.91
N THR A 420 -14.91 -23.51 14.82
CA THR A 420 -15.83 -23.77 15.93
C THR A 420 -15.53 -22.85 17.12
N PRO A 421 -16.52 -22.58 18.00
CA PRO A 421 -16.28 -21.85 19.24
C PRO A 421 -15.18 -22.47 20.11
N GLY A 422 -15.05 -23.81 20.10
CA GLY A 422 -13.99 -24.52 20.82
C GLY A 422 -12.61 -24.27 20.23
N ALA A 423 -12.46 -24.30 18.90
CA ALA A 423 -11.21 -23.97 18.23
C ALA A 423 -10.79 -22.51 18.50
N GLU A 424 -11.73 -21.57 18.45
CA GLU A 424 -11.46 -20.18 18.81
C GLU A 424 -11.02 -20.02 20.27
N ALA A 425 -11.73 -20.66 21.21
CA ALA A 425 -11.37 -20.59 22.63
C ALA A 425 -9.95 -21.13 22.89
N SER A 426 -9.60 -22.27 22.28
CA SER A 426 -8.25 -22.83 22.37
C SER A 426 -7.21 -21.91 21.76
N ALA A 427 -7.50 -21.29 20.61
CA ALA A 427 -6.60 -20.35 19.97
C ALA A 427 -6.37 -19.10 20.84
N ARG A 428 -7.41 -18.55 21.47
CA ARG A 428 -7.27 -17.43 22.43
C ARG A 428 -6.41 -17.82 23.63
N ALA A 429 -6.61 -19.02 24.18
CA ALA A 429 -5.80 -19.51 25.28
C ALA A 429 -4.32 -19.68 24.89
N ALA A 430 -4.03 -20.11 23.65
CA ALA A 430 -2.67 -20.23 23.13
C ALA A 430 -1.99 -18.87 22.94
N LEU A 431 -2.74 -17.82 22.59
CA LEU A 431 -2.21 -16.47 22.40
C LEU A 431 -1.85 -15.75 23.72
N ALA A 432 -2.53 -16.08 24.82
CA ALA A 432 -2.34 -15.41 26.12
C ALA A 432 -0.88 -15.41 26.62
N PRO A 433 -0.17 -16.55 26.73
CA PRO A 433 1.23 -16.55 27.19
C PRO A 433 2.18 -15.85 26.20
N LEU A 434 1.87 -15.89 24.90
CA LEU A 434 2.65 -15.20 23.87
C LEU A 434 2.53 -13.67 24.00
N ARG A 435 1.35 -13.17 24.32
CA ARG A 435 1.12 -11.76 24.65
C ARG A 435 1.94 -11.34 25.87
N GLU A 436 1.90 -12.10 26.97
CA GLU A 436 2.68 -11.80 28.19
C GLU A 436 4.19 -11.75 27.91
N ARG A 437 4.68 -12.65 27.06
CA ARG A 437 6.09 -12.65 26.62
C ARG A 437 6.45 -11.37 25.87
N LEU A 438 5.62 -10.94 24.93
CA LEU A 438 5.85 -9.70 24.17
C LEU A 438 5.84 -8.49 25.11
N ASP A 439 4.85 -8.40 26.00
CA ASP A 439 4.72 -7.32 26.99
C ASP A 439 5.96 -7.23 27.91
N HIS A 440 6.55 -8.37 28.27
CA HIS A 440 7.79 -8.41 29.03
C HIS A 440 8.99 -7.87 28.23
N LEU A 441 9.11 -8.27 26.96
CA LEU A 441 10.22 -7.86 26.09
C LEU A 441 10.22 -6.35 25.80
N VAL A 442 9.05 -5.75 25.60
CA VAL A 442 8.92 -4.32 25.27
C VAL A 442 8.83 -3.40 26.49
N ARG A 443 8.95 -3.94 27.70
CA ARG A 443 8.87 -3.16 28.94
C ARG A 443 9.99 -2.11 29.03
N ASP A 444 11.22 -2.56 28.78
CA ASP A 444 12.45 -1.77 28.97
C ASP A 444 13.28 -1.66 27.67
N ALA A 445 12.68 -2.01 26.53
CA ALA A 445 13.30 -1.96 25.21
C ALA A 445 12.23 -1.78 24.13
N VAL A 446 12.69 -1.46 22.91
CA VAL A 446 11.87 -1.42 21.70
C VAL A 446 12.33 -2.52 20.77
N LEU A 447 11.41 -3.32 20.21
CA LEU A 447 11.78 -4.29 19.18
C LEU A 447 12.10 -3.55 17.88
N VAL A 448 13.14 -3.97 17.17
CA VAL A 448 13.53 -3.42 15.86
C VAL A 448 13.80 -4.55 14.86
N PHE A 449 13.17 -4.50 13.69
CA PHE A 449 13.28 -5.54 12.65
C PHE A 449 12.74 -5.04 11.30
N PRO A 450 13.08 -5.66 10.15
CA PRO A 450 12.44 -5.35 8.88
C PRO A 450 10.92 -5.62 8.93
N THR A 451 10.12 -4.69 8.43
CA THR A 451 8.65 -4.72 8.51
C THR A 451 8.05 -5.88 7.70
N VAL A 452 8.69 -6.20 6.59
CA VAL A 452 8.31 -7.19 5.58
C VAL A 452 9.57 -8.00 5.22
N PRO A 453 9.44 -9.22 4.68
CA PRO A 453 10.58 -10.07 4.40
C PRO A 453 11.45 -9.56 3.25
N GLY A 454 10.88 -8.80 2.32
CA GLY A 454 11.51 -8.39 1.07
C GLY A 454 10.79 -7.21 0.41
N PRO A 455 11.26 -6.76 -0.76
CA PRO A 455 10.62 -5.67 -1.51
C PRO A 455 9.19 -6.03 -1.93
N ALA A 456 8.41 -5.02 -2.30
CA ALA A 456 7.06 -5.21 -2.78
C ALA A 456 7.05 -6.17 -4.00
N PRO A 457 6.27 -7.28 -3.97
CA PRO A 457 6.19 -8.18 -5.11
C PRO A 457 5.66 -7.48 -6.36
N MET A 458 6.07 -7.94 -7.55
CA MET A 458 5.47 -7.44 -8.79
C MET A 458 3.99 -7.80 -8.83
N ARG A 459 3.16 -6.92 -9.40
CA ARG A 459 1.71 -7.16 -9.57
C ARG A 459 1.39 -8.44 -10.34
N THR A 460 2.31 -8.83 -11.20
CA THR A 460 2.19 -9.97 -12.11
C THR A 460 2.73 -11.26 -11.51
N SER A 461 3.44 -11.17 -10.38
CA SER A 461 3.92 -12.35 -9.69
C SER A 461 2.73 -13.19 -9.22
N GLN A 462 2.81 -14.49 -9.46
CA GLN A 462 1.81 -15.47 -9.04
C GLN A 462 2.52 -16.73 -8.55
N GLY A 463 1.79 -17.59 -7.85
CA GLY A 463 2.28 -18.91 -7.41
C GLY A 463 2.99 -18.91 -6.07
N GLU A 464 3.65 -20.03 -5.77
CA GLU A 464 4.11 -20.40 -4.42
C GLU A 464 5.05 -19.37 -3.78
N ARG A 465 5.88 -18.68 -4.57
CA ARG A 465 6.79 -17.65 -4.04
C ARG A 465 6.01 -16.46 -3.46
N VAL A 466 4.96 -15.99 -4.13
CA VAL A 466 4.15 -14.87 -3.65
C VAL A 466 3.41 -15.26 -2.38
N ASP A 467 2.89 -16.48 -2.33
CA ASP A 467 2.25 -17.01 -1.13
C ASP A 467 3.24 -17.15 0.03
N ALA A 468 4.47 -17.61 -0.23
CA ALA A 468 5.53 -17.69 0.78
C ALA A 468 5.90 -16.31 1.35
N VAL A 469 6.07 -15.29 0.50
CA VAL A 469 6.34 -13.90 0.91
C VAL A 469 5.17 -13.35 1.72
N ARG A 470 3.93 -13.60 1.28
CA ARG A 470 2.72 -13.18 2.00
C ARG A 470 2.63 -13.84 3.38
N GLN A 471 2.92 -15.14 3.47
CA GLN A 471 2.92 -15.89 4.74
C GLN A 471 4.03 -15.41 5.68
N ALA A 472 5.26 -15.21 5.17
CA ALA A 472 6.35 -14.63 5.95
C ALA A 472 5.98 -13.24 6.47
N THR A 473 5.41 -12.38 5.62
CA THR A 473 4.94 -11.04 6.01
C THR A 473 3.95 -11.11 7.18
N LEU A 474 2.90 -11.93 7.07
CA LEU A 474 1.91 -12.07 8.13
C LEU A 474 2.51 -12.60 9.44
N ARG A 475 3.41 -13.58 9.35
CA ARG A 475 4.13 -14.12 10.52
C ARG A 475 4.96 -13.06 11.24
N MET A 476 5.58 -12.15 10.50
CA MET A 476 6.39 -11.06 11.06
C MET A 476 5.55 -9.93 11.68
N THR A 477 4.38 -9.63 11.11
CA THR A 477 3.56 -8.47 11.54
C THR A 477 2.55 -8.81 12.65
N THR A 478 2.14 -10.08 12.77
CA THR A 478 1.13 -10.58 13.72
C THR A 478 1.50 -10.42 15.20
N PRO A 479 2.77 -10.60 15.65
CA PRO A 479 3.12 -10.47 17.07
C PRO A 479 2.67 -9.14 17.71
N ALA A 480 2.91 -8.00 17.06
CA ALA A 480 2.46 -6.70 17.57
C ALA A 480 0.93 -6.61 17.70
N ALA A 481 0.18 -7.30 16.83
CA ALA A 481 -1.27 -7.34 16.91
C ALA A 481 -1.78 -8.17 18.08
N ILE A 482 -1.15 -9.32 18.35
CA ILE A 482 -1.46 -10.18 19.50
C ILE A 482 -1.17 -9.45 20.82
N GLY A 483 -0.05 -8.74 20.90
CA GLY A 483 0.30 -7.94 22.07
C GLY A 483 -0.59 -6.71 22.28
N GLY A 484 -1.35 -6.30 21.26
CA GLY A 484 -2.05 -5.01 21.27
C GLY A 484 -1.08 -3.82 21.29
N LEU A 485 0.14 -4.01 20.78
CA LEU A 485 1.25 -3.08 20.90
C LEU A 485 1.27 -2.07 19.74
N PRO A 486 1.68 -0.81 20.00
CA PRO A 486 1.95 0.16 18.95
C PRO A 486 3.17 -0.27 18.14
N ALA A 487 3.10 -0.06 16.83
CA ALA A 487 4.17 -0.43 15.92
C ALA A 487 4.27 0.55 14.76
N VAL A 488 5.45 1.14 14.55
CA VAL A 488 5.72 2.09 13.46
C VAL A 488 6.67 1.48 12.44
N SER A 489 6.31 1.54 11.16
CA SER A 489 7.19 1.23 10.03
C SER A 489 7.79 2.52 9.48
N VAL A 490 9.11 2.52 9.27
CA VAL A 490 9.89 3.66 8.79
C VAL A 490 10.73 3.23 7.57
N PRO A 491 10.74 3.97 6.45
CA PRO A 491 11.42 3.54 5.23
C PRO A 491 12.94 3.79 5.33
N LEU A 492 13.67 2.87 5.98
CA LEU A 492 15.11 3.02 6.28
C LEU A 492 16.03 2.08 5.50
N LEU A 493 15.46 1.14 4.73
CA LEU A 493 16.23 0.23 3.89
C LEU A 493 15.85 0.42 2.43
N THR A 494 16.86 0.28 1.56
CA THR A 494 16.69 0.13 0.12
C THR A 494 17.30 -1.21 -0.27
N VAL A 495 16.55 -2.01 -1.04
CA VAL A 495 16.99 -3.32 -1.53
C VAL A 495 16.77 -3.40 -3.03
N GLU A 496 17.64 -4.12 -3.74
CA GLU A 496 17.45 -4.34 -5.18
C GLU A 496 16.26 -5.27 -5.45
N SER A 497 15.51 -4.98 -6.49
CA SER A 497 14.39 -5.79 -6.96
C SER A 497 14.37 -5.88 -8.48
N GLN A 498 13.53 -6.74 -9.04
CA GLN A 498 13.33 -6.83 -10.50
C GLN A 498 12.77 -5.54 -11.12
N LEU A 499 12.21 -4.65 -10.29
CA LEU A 499 11.66 -3.36 -10.72
C LEU A 499 12.61 -2.18 -10.40
N GLY A 500 13.82 -2.47 -9.91
CA GLY A 500 14.80 -1.49 -9.45
C GLY A 500 14.88 -1.37 -7.92
N PRO A 501 15.58 -0.34 -7.41
CA PRO A 501 15.73 -0.10 -5.98
C PRO A 501 14.38 0.07 -5.30
N ALA A 502 14.14 -0.71 -4.25
CA ALA A 502 12.86 -0.84 -3.60
C ALA A 502 12.96 -0.53 -2.10
N PRO A 503 12.01 0.23 -1.53
CA PRO A 503 12.01 0.49 -0.11
C PRO A 503 11.60 -0.76 0.68
N VAL A 504 12.26 -0.96 1.82
CA VAL A 504 11.81 -1.86 2.88
C VAL A 504 11.85 -1.10 4.21
N GLY A 505 10.71 -1.10 4.91
CA GLY A 505 10.59 -0.40 6.17
C GLY A 505 11.24 -1.16 7.32
N VAL A 506 11.79 -0.44 8.30
CA VAL A 506 12.17 -0.96 9.61
C VAL A 506 11.01 -0.71 10.58
N CYS A 507 10.53 -1.77 11.20
CA CYS A 507 9.45 -1.75 12.18
C CYS A 507 10.03 -1.59 13.59
N LEU A 508 9.47 -0.66 14.35
CA LEU A 508 9.72 -0.48 15.77
C LEU A 508 8.45 -0.83 16.56
N VAL A 509 8.55 -1.63 17.62
CA VAL A 509 7.42 -2.03 18.47
C VAL A 509 7.75 -1.75 19.93
N SER A 510 6.89 -1.01 20.62
CA SER A 510 7.08 -0.64 22.04
C SER A 510 5.89 -1.09 22.89
N ARG A 511 5.98 -0.88 24.22
CA ARG A 511 4.88 -1.15 25.15
C ARG A 511 3.63 -0.33 24.81
N ALA A 512 2.46 -0.89 25.10
CA ALA A 512 1.17 -0.20 24.96
C ALA A 512 1.17 1.18 25.65
N GLY A 513 0.52 2.16 25.02
CA GLY A 513 0.40 3.54 25.49
C GLY A 513 1.68 4.38 25.34
N THR A 514 2.54 4.06 24.38
CA THR A 514 3.76 4.85 24.09
C THR A 514 3.84 5.32 22.65
N ASP A 515 2.70 5.36 21.96
CA ASP A 515 2.55 5.64 20.54
C ASP A 515 3.26 6.94 20.11
N ILE A 516 3.07 8.03 20.86
CA ILE A 516 3.68 9.34 20.55
C ILE A 516 5.21 9.26 20.70
N ALA A 517 5.72 8.68 21.79
CA ALA A 517 7.16 8.52 21.97
C ALA A 517 7.78 7.51 21.00
N LEU A 518 7.03 6.52 20.53
CA LEU A 518 7.47 5.60 19.50
C LEU A 518 7.72 6.35 18.18
N VAL A 519 6.85 7.28 17.81
CA VAL A 519 7.08 8.16 16.64
C VAL A 519 8.30 9.07 16.87
N ARG A 520 8.48 9.66 18.06
CA ARG A 520 9.69 10.44 18.38
C ARG A 520 10.97 9.61 18.27
N LEU A 521 10.97 8.41 18.85
CA LEU A 521 12.10 7.46 18.81
C LEU A 521 12.42 7.06 17.36
N ALA A 522 11.40 6.77 16.57
CA ALA A 522 11.53 6.44 15.16
C ALA A 522 12.14 7.59 14.33
N ARG A 523 11.77 8.85 14.63
CA ARG A 523 12.39 10.04 14.02
C ARG A 523 13.85 10.21 14.41
N ARG A 524 14.20 9.99 15.68
CA ARG A 524 15.62 9.97 16.12
C ARG A 524 16.41 8.90 15.39
N LEU A 525 15.86 7.69 15.28
CA LEU A 525 16.48 6.59 14.54
C LEU A 525 16.72 6.96 13.07
N ALA A 526 15.70 7.51 12.40
CA ALA A 526 15.81 7.94 11.00
C ALA A 526 16.87 9.03 10.79
N ALA A 527 16.99 9.98 11.73
CA ALA A 527 17.99 11.05 11.65
C ALA A 527 19.42 10.52 11.81
N LEU A 528 19.64 9.50 12.63
CA LEU A 528 20.96 8.89 12.85
C LEU A 528 21.43 8.02 11.68
N THR A 529 20.50 7.60 10.82
CA THR A 529 20.79 6.70 9.70
C THR A 529 20.45 7.31 8.35
N ALA A 530 20.14 8.61 8.31
CA ALA A 530 20.07 9.35 7.06
C ALA A 530 21.47 9.38 6.47
N ASP A 531 21.60 9.05 5.18
CA ASP A 531 22.87 9.20 4.48
C ASP A 531 23.25 10.69 4.49
N ASP A 532 24.51 11.00 4.78
CA ASP A 532 25.00 12.37 4.68
C ASP A 532 24.83 12.82 3.22
N PRO A 533 24.28 14.02 2.96
CA PRO A 533 24.05 14.52 1.61
C PRO A 533 25.33 14.71 0.78
N GLU A 534 26.51 14.41 1.34
CA GLU A 534 27.81 14.47 0.64
C GLU A 534 28.23 13.14 -0.03
N ASP A 535 27.52 12.03 0.18
CA ASP A 535 27.88 10.70 -0.37
C ASP A 535 27.00 10.20 -1.54
N THR A 536 26.20 11.08 -2.17
CA THR A 536 25.43 10.77 -3.41
C THR A 536 25.87 11.58 -4.62
#